data_AF-A0A1C5UW76-F1
#
_entry.id   AF-A0A1C5UW76-F1
#
_cell.length_a   1.000
_cell.length_b   1.000
_cell.length_c   1.000
_cell.angle_alpha   90.00
_cell.angle_beta   90.00
_cell.angle_gamma   90.00
#
_symmetry.space_group_name_H-M   'P 1'
#
loop_
_entity.id
_entity.type
_entity.pdbx_description
1 polymer ?
#
loop_
_entity_poly.entity_id
_entity_poly.type
_entity_poly.pdbx_seq_one_letter_code
_entity_poly.pdbx_strand_id
1 'polypeptide(L)'
;MFCKNCGAQLNEGVKFCSKCGAPAAGGGNSGQQDDSNTRAQAAKKPPYLAIGAIVLGVIVLLLAGKFLFGRGYVKPLKAFVKGIEQEDGEKILSVYSKKTVKKMEDNFGLEGRKLEKYWEKNAIYALTSEELEGKDIKIKYKIEDNEKLDKDDIKDIEKELKEYMDIREDVSAARELEVAFTIYEDGDKEDEVDVTMEVIKVDGKWYLNWGSFEY
;
A
#
# COMPACT_ATOMS: atom_id res chain seq x y z
N MET A 1 40.70 -16.92 33.97
CA MET A 1 40.20 -15.51 33.97
C MET A 1 38.68 -15.50 33.83
N PHE A 2 37.95 -14.45 34.21
CA PHE A 2 36.48 -14.37 34.01
C PHE A 2 36.13 -13.35 32.92
N CYS A 3 35.06 -13.63 32.17
CA CYS A 3 34.55 -12.73 31.13
C CYS A 3 34.04 -11.44 31.77
N LYS A 4 34.60 -10.31 31.37
CA LYS A 4 34.19 -8.99 31.89
C LYS A 4 32.75 -8.61 31.54
N ASN A 5 32.15 -9.27 30.54
CA ASN A 5 30.80 -8.96 30.08
C ASN A 5 29.71 -9.81 30.76
N CYS A 6 29.99 -11.08 31.08
CA CYS A 6 28.95 -11.99 31.63
C CYS A 6 29.39 -12.79 32.87
N GLY A 7 30.62 -12.60 33.36
CA GLY A 7 31.14 -13.29 34.53
C GLY A 7 31.50 -14.77 34.34
N ALA A 8 31.30 -15.35 33.15
CA ALA A 8 31.64 -16.74 32.89
C ALA A 8 33.16 -16.99 32.97
N GLN A 9 33.58 -18.12 33.53
CA GLN A 9 34.99 -18.51 33.60
C GLN A 9 35.53 -18.82 32.19
N LEU A 10 36.67 -18.25 31.85
CA LEU A 10 37.37 -18.43 30.58
C LEU A 10 38.66 -19.22 30.80
N ASN A 11 38.87 -20.22 29.94
CA ASN A 11 40.11 -20.96 29.82
C ASN A 11 41.22 -20.08 29.24
N GLU A 12 42.47 -20.35 29.57
CA GLU A 12 43.61 -19.56 29.08
C GLU A 12 43.78 -19.69 27.57
N GLY A 13 44.12 -18.60 26.88
CA GLY A 13 44.36 -18.58 25.44
C GLY A 13 43.12 -18.52 24.54
N VAL A 14 41.90 -18.48 25.09
CA VAL A 14 40.68 -18.31 24.27
C VAL A 14 40.55 -16.88 23.77
N LYS A 15 40.15 -16.69 22.50
CA LYS A 15 39.95 -15.36 21.90
C LYS A 15 38.58 -14.76 22.19
N PHE A 16 37.56 -15.59 22.43
CA PHE A 16 36.18 -15.19 22.67
C PHE A 16 35.54 -16.05 23.77
N CYS A 17 34.60 -15.47 24.51
CA CYS A 17 33.79 -16.15 25.50
C CYS A 17 32.79 -17.08 24.81
N SER A 18 32.89 -18.38 25.08
CA SER A 18 31.97 -19.39 24.52
C SER A 18 30.52 -19.26 25.01
N LYS A 19 30.27 -18.49 26.08
CA LYS A 19 28.91 -18.28 26.64
C LYS A 19 28.19 -17.07 26.09
N CYS A 20 28.87 -15.96 25.79
CA CYS A 20 28.23 -14.73 25.34
C CYS A 20 28.85 -14.10 24.09
N GLY A 21 29.91 -14.70 23.52
CA GLY A 21 30.58 -14.23 22.31
C GLY A 21 31.52 -13.03 22.51
N ALA A 22 31.61 -12.45 23.71
CA ALA A 22 32.47 -11.29 23.95
C ALA A 22 33.97 -11.65 23.86
N PRO A 23 34.84 -10.78 23.31
CA PRO A 23 36.27 -11.05 23.20
C PRO A 23 36.94 -11.16 24.57
N ALA A 24 37.85 -12.13 24.71
CA ALA A 24 38.61 -12.34 25.92
C ALA A 24 39.78 -11.34 25.96
N ALA A 25 39.72 -10.37 26.87
CA ALA A 25 40.76 -9.37 27.03
C ALA A 25 42.03 -10.00 27.65
N GLY A 26 43.01 -10.36 26.82
CA GLY A 26 44.33 -10.80 27.28
C GLY A 26 45.03 -11.76 26.31
N GLY A 27 45.73 -11.24 25.32
CA GLY A 27 46.65 -12.00 24.47
C GLY A 27 47.68 -11.06 23.85
N GLY A 28 48.76 -10.78 24.58
CA GLY A 28 49.90 -9.99 24.12
C GLY A 28 51.21 -10.77 24.26
N ASN A 29 52.03 -10.76 23.20
CA ASN A 29 53.49 -10.59 23.15
C ASN A 29 54.02 -11.02 21.77
N SER A 30 55.09 -10.49 21.15
CA SER A 30 55.92 -9.28 21.30
C SER A 30 57.11 -9.42 20.32
N GLY A 31 57.61 -8.31 19.78
CA GLY A 31 58.94 -8.17 19.15
C GLY A 31 58.85 -7.50 17.77
N GLN A 32 59.67 -6.54 17.38
CA GLN A 32 60.66 -5.69 18.03
C GLN A 32 60.84 -4.48 17.09
N GLN A 33 61.35 -3.41 17.66
CA GLN A 33 61.55 -2.04 17.20
C GLN A 33 62.63 -1.88 16.11
N ASP A 34 62.41 -1.00 15.12
CA ASP A 34 63.43 -0.04 14.69
C ASP A 34 62.87 1.11 13.82
N ASP A 35 63.66 2.18 13.81
CA ASP A 35 63.30 3.60 13.71
C ASP A 35 62.87 4.17 12.33
N SER A 36 62.19 5.32 12.47
CA SER A 36 62.27 6.54 11.63
C SER A 36 61.29 6.76 10.45
N ASN A 37 60.49 7.81 10.67
CA ASN A 37 60.18 8.92 9.76
C ASN A 37 59.00 8.81 8.76
N THR A 38 58.10 9.78 8.93
CA THR A 38 57.24 10.45 7.92
C THR A 38 55.91 9.83 7.46
N ARG A 39 54.88 10.68 7.65
CA ARG A 39 53.58 10.80 6.96
C ARG A 39 52.46 9.85 7.40
N ALA A 40 51.43 10.47 7.98
CA ALA A 40 50.10 9.89 8.18
C ALA A 40 49.57 9.33 6.85
N GLN A 41 49.58 8.01 6.72
CA GLN A 41 48.90 7.30 5.65
C GLN A 41 47.46 7.05 6.09
N ALA A 42 46.51 7.67 5.39
CA ALA A 42 45.10 7.36 5.52
C ALA A 42 44.87 5.89 5.13
N ALA A 43 44.46 5.07 6.10
CA ALA A 43 44.14 3.67 5.90
C ALA A 43 42.99 3.55 4.89
N LYS A 44 43.28 3.06 3.68
CA LYS A 44 42.24 2.69 2.70
C LYS A 44 41.50 1.47 3.23
N LYS A 45 40.23 1.64 3.62
CA LYS A 45 39.35 0.55 4.04
C LYS A 45 39.13 -0.42 2.86
N PRO A 46 39.10 -1.75 3.09
CA PRO A 46 39.01 -2.73 2.01
C PRO A 46 37.62 -2.74 1.33
N PRO A 47 37.55 -3.04 0.01
CA PRO A 47 36.38 -2.77 -0.84
C PRO A 47 35.14 -3.64 -0.57
N TYR A 48 35.25 -4.71 0.22
CA TYR A 48 34.11 -5.59 0.53
C TYR A 48 33.06 -4.94 1.43
N LEU A 49 33.43 -3.92 2.22
CA LEU A 49 32.48 -3.12 3.00
C LEU A 49 31.57 -2.26 2.11
N ALA A 50 32.05 -1.82 0.94
CA ALA A 50 31.24 -1.10 -0.02
C ALA A 50 30.30 -2.03 -0.81
N ILE A 51 30.75 -3.24 -1.16
CA ILE A 51 29.96 -4.23 -1.90
C ILE A 51 28.84 -4.82 -1.02
N GLY A 52 29.12 -5.14 0.25
CA GLY A 52 28.12 -5.66 1.19
C GLY A 52 26.99 -4.66 1.47
N ALA A 53 27.29 -3.37 1.54
CA ALA A 53 26.29 -2.31 1.72
C ALA A 53 25.41 -2.10 0.47
N ILE A 54 25.96 -2.26 -0.74
CA ILE A 54 25.19 -2.15 -1.99
C ILE A 54 24.23 -3.33 -2.13
N VAL A 55 24.68 -4.55 -1.85
CA VAL A 55 23.82 -5.77 -1.96
C VAL A 55 22.71 -5.75 -0.91
N LEU A 56 23.00 -5.38 0.34
CA LEU A 56 21.98 -5.17 1.38
C LEU A 56 21.04 -4.01 1.03
N GLY A 57 21.55 -2.91 0.49
CA GLY A 57 20.75 -1.78 0.04
C GLY A 57 19.77 -2.16 -1.08
N VAL A 58 20.21 -2.95 -2.06
CA VAL A 58 19.36 -3.45 -3.15
C VAL A 58 18.34 -4.46 -2.63
N ILE A 59 18.71 -5.37 -1.72
CA ILE A 59 17.77 -6.32 -1.11
C ILE A 59 16.73 -5.59 -0.25
N VAL A 60 17.15 -4.60 0.55
CA VAL A 60 16.25 -3.74 1.33
C VAL A 60 15.39 -2.88 0.41
N LEU A 61 15.90 -2.38 -0.72
CA LEU A 61 15.09 -1.66 -1.72
C LEU A 61 14.11 -2.58 -2.48
N LEU A 62 14.44 -3.85 -2.70
CA LEU A 62 13.55 -4.84 -3.32
C LEU A 62 12.48 -5.32 -2.32
N LEU A 63 12.83 -5.48 -1.04
CA LEU A 63 11.90 -5.84 0.04
C LEU A 63 11.03 -4.65 0.47
N ALA A 64 11.61 -3.46 0.59
CA ALA A 64 10.87 -2.22 0.79
C ALA A 64 10.06 -1.87 -0.45
N GLY A 65 10.53 -2.19 -1.66
CA GLY A 65 9.75 -2.12 -2.90
C GLY A 65 8.48 -2.98 -2.77
N LYS A 66 8.62 -4.25 -2.38
CA LYS A 66 7.46 -5.12 -2.10
C LYS A 66 6.52 -4.57 -1.02
N PHE A 67 7.04 -3.81 -0.04
CA PHE A 67 6.23 -3.12 0.98
C PHE A 67 5.63 -1.78 0.51
N LEU A 68 6.25 -1.08 -0.44
CA LEU A 68 5.83 0.22 -0.99
C LEU A 68 4.82 0.07 -2.15
N PHE A 69 4.81 -1.07 -2.84
CA PHE A 69 3.84 -1.36 -3.90
C PHE A 69 2.51 -1.99 -3.38
N GLY A 70 2.37 -2.18 -2.07
CA GLY A 70 1.45 -3.18 -1.51
C GLY A 70 -0.04 -2.85 -1.44
N ARG A 71 -0.48 -1.58 -1.55
CA ARG A 71 -1.90 -1.19 -1.32
C ARG A 71 -2.42 -0.07 -2.22
N GLY A 72 -1.84 0.08 -3.41
CA GLY A 72 -2.29 1.11 -4.37
C GLY A 72 -3.78 1.02 -4.72
N TYR A 73 -4.31 -0.21 -4.71
CA TYR A 73 -5.70 -0.55 -4.99
C TYR A 73 -6.70 -0.03 -3.94
N VAL A 74 -6.25 0.33 -2.73
CA VAL A 74 -7.11 0.89 -1.66
C VAL A 74 -7.38 2.39 -1.90
N LYS A 75 -6.56 3.07 -2.71
CA LYS A 75 -6.69 4.50 -2.96
C LYS A 75 -8.07 4.91 -3.52
N PRO A 76 -8.63 4.27 -4.56
CA PRO A 76 -9.95 4.62 -5.06
C PRO A 76 -11.04 4.45 -3.98
N LEU A 77 -11.07 3.33 -3.24
CA LEU A 77 -12.00 3.15 -2.11
C LEU A 77 -11.90 4.28 -1.08
N LYS A 78 -10.67 4.65 -0.67
CA LYS A 78 -10.47 5.75 0.29
C LYS A 78 -10.93 7.10 -0.26
N ALA A 79 -10.75 7.34 -1.56
CA ALA A 79 -11.19 8.57 -2.21
C ALA A 79 -12.72 8.60 -2.33
N PHE A 80 -13.36 7.48 -2.63
CA PHE A 80 -14.81 7.34 -2.70
C PHE A 80 -15.46 7.67 -1.36
N VAL A 81 -15.01 7.00 -0.28
CA VAL A 81 -15.47 7.26 1.09
C VAL A 81 -15.32 8.72 1.47
N LYS A 82 -14.14 9.31 1.23
CA LYS A 82 -13.91 10.74 1.51
C LYS A 82 -14.75 11.66 0.63
N GLY A 83 -15.08 11.25 -0.57
CA GLY A 83 -15.93 12.01 -1.47
C GLY A 83 -17.35 12.11 -0.91
N ILE A 84 -17.87 11.00 -0.36
CA ILE A 84 -19.17 10.98 0.32
C ILE A 84 -19.14 11.84 1.58
N GLU A 85 -18.19 11.62 2.50
CA GLU A 85 -18.08 12.37 3.77
C GLU A 85 -17.90 13.89 3.57
N GLN A 86 -17.46 14.33 2.39
CA GLN A 86 -17.17 15.72 2.08
C GLN A 86 -18.16 16.35 1.11
N GLU A 87 -19.19 15.60 0.69
CA GLU A 87 -20.12 16.02 -0.37
C GLU A 87 -19.36 16.52 -1.62
N ASP A 88 -18.30 15.80 -2.01
CA ASP A 88 -17.37 16.18 -3.07
C ASP A 88 -17.56 15.24 -4.28
N GLY A 89 -18.52 15.62 -5.14
CA GLY A 89 -18.85 14.89 -6.36
C GLY A 89 -17.67 14.72 -7.34
N GLU A 90 -16.75 15.69 -7.41
CA GLU A 90 -15.54 15.57 -8.22
C GLU A 90 -14.63 14.46 -7.68
N LYS A 91 -14.43 14.42 -6.36
CA LYS A 91 -13.65 13.36 -5.70
C LYS A 91 -14.31 11.99 -5.86
N ILE A 92 -15.64 11.91 -5.75
CA ILE A 92 -16.40 10.68 -6.00
C ILE A 92 -16.13 10.20 -7.44
N LEU A 93 -16.29 11.06 -8.44
CA LEU A 93 -16.08 10.69 -9.84
C LEU A 93 -14.60 10.35 -10.16
N SER A 94 -13.65 10.93 -9.42
CA SER A 94 -12.21 10.71 -9.64
C SER A 94 -11.75 9.26 -9.42
N VAL A 95 -12.56 8.45 -8.74
CA VAL A 95 -12.27 7.04 -8.48
C VAL A 95 -12.51 6.16 -9.70
N TYR A 96 -13.21 6.68 -10.71
CA TYR A 96 -13.46 6.00 -11.98
C TYR A 96 -12.49 6.48 -13.06
N SER A 97 -12.31 5.64 -14.09
CA SER A 97 -11.49 6.04 -15.23
C SER A 97 -12.14 7.19 -15.99
N LYS A 98 -11.35 7.97 -16.75
CA LYS A 98 -11.88 9.05 -17.59
C LYS A 98 -12.88 8.54 -18.64
N LYS A 99 -12.67 7.33 -19.17
CA LYS A 99 -13.58 6.72 -20.14
C LYS A 99 -14.89 6.34 -19.45
N THR A 100 -14.82 5.80 -18.24
CA THR A 100 -16.00 5.50 -17.43
C THR A 100 -16.80 6.76 -17.11
N VAL A 101 -16.16 7.82 -16.60
CA VAL A 101 -16.85 9.09 -16.32
C VAL A 101 -17.50 9.64 -17.58
N LYS A 102 -16.81 9.64 -18.73
CA LYS A 102 -17.40 10.08 -19.99
C LYS A 102 -18.65 9.26 -20.38
N LYS A 103 -18.63 7.95 -20.18
CA LYS A 103 -19.80 7.10 -20.44
C LYS A 103 -20.93 7.34 -19.44
N MET A 104 -20.63 7.67 -18.19
CA MET A 104 -21.66 8.15 -17.26
C MET A 104 -22.28 9.46 -17.77
N GLU A 105 -21.47 10.41 -18.23
CA GLU A 105 -21.99 11.68 -18.78
C GLU A 105 -22.94 11.42 -19.97
N ASP A 106 -22.51 10.58 -20.91
CA ASP A 106 -23.29 10.19 -22.09
C ASP A 106 -24.61 9.47 -21.69
N ASN A 107 -24.55 8.52 -20.75
CA ASN A 107 -25.70 7.71 -20.33
C ASN A 107 -26.72 8.50 -19.51
N PHE A 108 -26.27 9.39 -18.62
CA PHE A 108 -27.16 10.21 -17.79
C PHE A 108 -27.59 11.51 -18.50
N GLY A 109 -26.93 11.89 -19.59
CA GLY A 109 -27.13 13.21 -20.23
C GLY A 109 -26.72 14.37 -19.32
N LEU A 110 -25.74 14.14 -18.43
CA LEU A 110 -25.25 15.10 -17.44
C LEU A 110 -23.76 15.32 -17.64
N GLU A 111 -23.33 16.55 -17.91
CA GLU A 111 -21.90 16.86 -18.12
C GLU A 111 -21.31 17.66 -16.95
N GLY A 112 -20.04 17.38 -16.64
CA GLY A 112 -19.23 18.11 -15.67
C GLY A 112 -19.93 18.34 -14.33
N ARG A 113 -20.10 19.61 -13.94
CA ARG A 113 -20.73 20.00 -12.65
C ARG A 113 -22.12 19.43 -12.43
N LYS A 114 -22.87 19.08 -13.47
CA LYS A 114 -24.19 18.43 -13.29
C LYS A 114 -24.03 16.98 -12.84
N LEU A 115 -23.08 16.26 -13.42
CA LEU A 115 -22.77 14.89 -13.01
C LEU A 115 -22.13 14.88 -11.62
N GLU A 116 -21.24 15.82 -11.32
CA GLU A 116 -20.66 15.99 -9.97
C GLU A 116 -21.76 16.15 -8.91
N LYS A 117 -22.70 17.08 -9.12
CA LYS A 117 -23.84 17.28 -8.21
C LYS A 117 -24.77 16.08 -8.11
N TYR A 118 -24.91 15.32 -9.19
CA TYR A 118 -25.70 14.08 -9.16
C TYR A 118 -25.03 13.06 -8.24
N TRP A 119 -23.73 12.83 -8.38
CA TRP A 119 -23.00 11.90 -7.53
C TRP A 119 -22.84 12.37 -6.09
N GLU A 120 -22.65 13.67 -5.86
CA GLU A 120 -22.66 14.30 -4.53
C GLU A 120 -23.91 13.89 -3.74
N LYS A 121 -25.07 13.88 -4.39
CA LYS A 121 -26.36 13.52 -3.77
C LYS A 121 -26.62 12.02 -3.69
N ASN A 122 -26.17 11.26 -4.69
CA ASN A 122 -26.58 9.86 -4.87
C ASN A 122 -25.53 8.83 -4.45
N ALA A 123 -24.28 9.23 -4.14
CA ALA A 123 -23.22 8.27 -3.83
C ALA A 123 -23.44 7.51 -2.51
N ILE A 124 -24.03 8.16 -1.51
CA ILE A 124 -24.39 7.46 -0.26
C ILE A 124 -25.50 6.44 -0.51
N TYR A 125 -26.52 6.82 -1.29
CA TYR A 125 -27.60 5.92 -1.69
C TYR A 125 -27.06 4.72 -2.49
N ALA A 126 -26.12 4.94 -3.41
CA ALA A 126 -25.48 3.86 -4.15
C ALA A 126 -24.70 2.88 -3.24
N LEU A 127 -24.31 3.32 -2.04
CA LEU A 127 -23.60 2.49 -1.06
C LEU A 127 -24.54 1.79 -0.08
N THR A 128 -25.56 2.48 0.42
CA THR A 128 -26.44 2.00 1.51
C THR A 128 -27.83 1.57 1.06
N SER A 129 -28.23 1.95 -0.16
CA SER A 129 -29.63 1.91 -0.62
C SER A 129 -30.59 2.78 0.20
N GLU A 130 -30.07 3.73 1.00
CA GLU A 130 -30.84 4.63 1.86
C GLU A 130 -30.65 6.10 1.48
N GLU A 131 -31.72 6.89 1.62
CA GLU A 131 -31.69 8.32 1.33
C GLU A 131 -31.28 9.10 2.59
N LEU A 132 -30.01 9.52 2.63
CA LEU A 132 -29.40 10.16 3.80
C LEU A 132 -29.05 11.64 3.57
N GLU A 133 -29.84 12.35 2.74
CA GLU A 133 -29.57 13.76 2.40
C GLU A 133 -29.60 14.68 3.64
N GLY A 134 -28.57 15.54 3.78
CA GLY A 134 -28.54 16.64 4.76
C GLY A 134 -28.07 16.28 6.18
N LYS A 135 -27.49 15.10 6.37
CA LYS A 135 -26.92 14.62 7.65
C LYS A 135 -25.39 14.68 7.64
N ASP A 136 -24.75 14.79 8.81
CA ASP A 136 -23.29 14.63 8.91
C ASP A 136 -22.94 13.15 8.79
N ILE A 137 -22.50 12.74 7.60
CA ILE A 137 -22.17 11.35 7.29
C ILE A 137 -20.70 11.09 7.54
N LYS A 138 -20.42 10.08 8.37
CA LYS A 138 -19.08 9.54 8.56
C LYS A 138 -19.06 8.05 8.27
N ILE A 139 -18.06 7.60 7.51
CA ILE A 139 -17.97 6.23 7.06
C ILE A 139 -16.64 5.64 7.51
N LYS A 140 -16.72 4.56 8.29
CA LYS A 140 -15.58 3.68 8.51
C LYS A 140 -15.69 2.50 7.55
N TYR A 141 -14.55 1.94 7.17
CA TYR A 141 -14.53 0.72 6.38
C TYR A 141 -13.41 -0.22 6.85
N LYS A 142 -13.64 -1.51 6.65
CA LYS A 142 -12.65 -2.57 6.81
C LYS A 142 -12.70 -3.46 5.57
N ILE A 143 -11.54 -3.67 4.97
CA ILE A 143 -11.38 -4.66 3.90
C ILE A 143 -11.21 -6.01 4.60
N GLU A 144 -12.24 -6.84 4.54
CA GLU A 144 -12.26 -8.18 5.14
C GLU A 144 -11.45 -9.15 4.28
N ASP A 145 -11.63 -9.08 2.96
CA ASP A 145 -10.84 -9.85 2.01
C ASP A 145 -10.32 -9.00 0.83
N ASN A 146 -9.18 -9.41 0.27
CA ASN A 146 -8.72 -8.89 -1.01
C ASN A 146 -8.17 -10.00 -1.89
N GLU A 147 -8.96 -10.40 -2.87
CA GLU A 147 -8.53 -11.36 -3.86
C GLU A 147 -7.71 -10.66 -4.96
N LYS A 148 -6.74 -11.37 -5.52
CA LYS A 148 -6.06 -10.91 -6.73
C LYS A 148 -6.64 -11.68 -7.90
N LEU A 149 -7.33 -10.97 -8.77
CA LEU A 149 -7.92 -11.54 -9.96
C LEU A 149 -6.84 -11.95 -10.97
N ASP A 150 -7.08 -13.07 -11.63
CA ASP A 150 -6.16 -13.65 -12.60
C ASP A 150 -6.39 -13.08 -14.01
N LYS A 151 -5.77 -13.70 -15.03
CA LYS A 151 -5.83 -13.18 -16.40
C LYS A 151 -7.17 -13.44 -17.07
N ASP A 152 -7.86 -14.51 -16.70
CA ASP A 152 -9.14 -14.86 -17.29
C ASP A 152 -10.23 -13.98 -16.67
N ASP A 153 -10.19 -13.77 -15.34
CA ASP A 153 -11.06 -12.79 -14.65
C ASP A 153 -10.91 -11.38 -15.26
N ILE A 154 -9.68 -10.94 -15.50
CA ILE A 154 -9.40 -9.64 -16.11
C ILE A 154 -10.02 -9.53 -17.53
N LYS A 155 -9.98 -10.60 -18.33
CA LYS A 155 -10.60 -10.59 -19.66
C LYS A 155 -12.12 -10.50 -19.57
N ASP A 156 -12.72 -11.12 -18.56
CA ASP A 156 -14.15 -11.05 -18.33
C ASP A 156 -14.55 -9.62 -17.95
N ILE A 157 -13.82 -8.97 -17.03
CA ILE A 157 -13.99 -7.54 -16.73
C ILE A 157 -13.87 -6.65 -17.99
N GLU A 158 -12.83 -6.85 -18.81
CA GLU A 158 -12.65 -6.10 -20.05
C GLU A 158 -13.80 -6.31 -21.04
N LYS A 159 -14.34 -7.54 -21.10
CA LYS A 159 -15.47 -7.89 -21.93
C LYS A 159 -16.74 -7.20 -21.43
N GLU A 160 -17.02 -7.22 -20.13
CA GLU A 160 -18.19 -6.57 -19.53
C GLU A 160 -18.15 -5.05 -19.71
N LEU A 161 -17.01 -4.41 -19.45
CA LEU A 161 -16.81 -2.98 -19.72
C LEU A 161 -17.12 -2.63 -21.18
N LYS A 162 -16.73 -3.50 -22.12
CA LYS A 162 -17.02 -3.32 -23.54
C LYS A 162 -18.48 -3.58 -23.89
N GLU A 163 -19.10 -4.62 -23.33
CA GLU A 163 -20.46 -5.04 -23.67
C GLU A 163 -21.51 -4.11 -23.06
N TYR A 164 -21.35 -3.71 -21.80
CA TYR A 164 -22.33 -2.88 -21.08
C TYR A 164 -22.08 -1.38 -21.22
N MET A 165 -20.81 -0.96 -21.27
CA MET A 165 -20.46 0.46 -21.27
C MET A 165 -19.83 0.94 -22.59
N ASP A 166 -19.57 0.04 -23.55
CA ASP A 166 -18.79 0.33 -24.76
C ASP A 166 -17.45 1.01 -24.42
N ILE A 167 -16.83 0.53 -23.33
CA ILE A 167 -15.51 0.95 -22.85
C ILE A 167 -14.49 -0.10 -23.25
N ARG A 168 -13.37 0.37 -23.84
CA ARG A 168 -12.20 -0.48 -24.10
C ARG A 168 -11.03 0.04 -23.29
N GLU A 169 -10.66 -0.69 -22.26
CA GLU A 169 -9.50 -0.43 -21.41
C GLU A 169 -8.60 -1.66 -21.36
N ASP A 170 -7.30 -1.42 -21.23
CA ASP A 170 -6.29 -2.46 -21.02
C ASP A 170 -6.07 -2.56 -19.51
N VAL A 171 -6.62 -3.60 -18.90
CA VAL A 171 -6.61 -3.80 -17.46
C VAL A 171 -5.37 -4.61 -17.09
N SER A 172 -4.37 -3.92 -16.54
CA SER A 172 -3.08 -4.52 -16.21
C SER A 172 -3.07 -5.34 -14.91
N ALA A 173 -4.08 -5.12 -14.04
CA ALA A 173 -4.30 -5.86 -12.80
C ALA A 173 -5.71 -5.55 -12.27
N ALA A 174 -6.33 -6.50 -11.58
CA ALA A 174 -7.59 -6.29 -10.88
C ALA A 174 -7.59 -6.99 -9.52
N ARG A 175 -8.50 -6.56 -8.64
CA ARG A 175 -8.76 -7.17 -7.33
C ARG A 175 -10.23 -7.07 -7.00
N GLU A 176 -10.76 -8.13 -6.41
CA GLU A 176 -12.04 -8.11 -5.72
C GLU A 176 -11.78 -7.84 -4.23
N LEU A 177 -12.60 -6.98 -3.63
CA LEU A 177 -12.51 -6.54 -2.25
C LEU A 177 -13.85 -6.82 -1.56
N GLU A 178 -13.84 -7.61 -0.49
CA GLU A 178 -14.97 -7.66 0.43
C GLU A 178 -14.79 -6.54 1.46
N VAL A 179 -15.67 -5.54 1.43
CA VAL A 179 -15.56 -4.33 2.26
C VAL A 179 -16.76 -4.19 3.18
N ALA A 180 -16.51 -4.27 4.48
CA ALA A 180 -17.47 -3.93 5.51
C ALA A 180 -17.44 -2.42 5.78
N PHE A 181 -18.53 -1.72 5.49
CA PHE A 181 -18.73 -0.31 5.80
C PHE A 181 -19.52 -0.16 7.10
N THR A 182 -19.16 0.83 7.91
CA THR A 182 -19.94 1.26 9.07
C THR A 182 -20.30 2.72 8.89
N ILE A 183 -21.60 3.01 8.82
CA ILE A 183 -22.14 4.33 8.58
C ILE A 183 -22.52 4.95 9.92
N TYR A 184 -22.12 6.21 10.10
CA TYR A 184 -22.52 7.02 11.22
C TYR A 184 -23.24 8.27 10.71
N GLU A 185 -24.37 8.58 11.33
CA GLU A 185 -25.19 9.74 11.05
C GLU A 185 -25.24 10.61 12.30
N ASP A 186 -24.84 11.88 12.18
CA ASP A 186 -24.77 12.82 13.30
C ASP A 186 -23.99 12.29 14.53
N GLY A 187 -23.08 11.34 14.28
CA GLY A 187 -22.23 10.71 15.29
C GLY A 187 -22.74 9.37 15.84
N ASP A 188 -23.99 9.00 15.58
CA ASP A 188 -24.58 7.73 15.99
C ASP A 188 -24.35 6.65 14.92
N LYS A 189 -24.08 5.42 15.35
CA LYS A 189 -23.89 4.29 14.43
C LYS A 189 -25.27 3.83 13.96
N GLU A 190 -25.51 3.93 12.66
CA GLU A 190 -26.78 3.50 12.06
C GLU A 190 -26.61 2.11 11.44
N ASP A 191 -25.75 1.98 10.42
CA ASP A 191 -25.68 0.75 9.61
C ASP A 191 -24.30 0.11 9.53
N GLU A 192 -24.31 -1.19 9.24
CA GLU A 192 -23.19 -1.95 8.71
C GLU A 192 -23.60 -2.61 7.40
N VAL A 193 -22.83 -2.34 6.33
CA VAL A 193 -23.10 -2.84 4.98
C VAL A 193 -21.86 -3.52 4.45
N ASP A 194 -21.99 -4.78 4.04
CA ASP A 194 -20.93 -5.53 3.38
C ASP A 194 -21.12 -5.43 1.85
N VAL A 195 -20.09 -4.96 1.15
CA VAL A 195 -20.11 -4.77 -0.31
C VAL A 195 -18.90 -5.43 -0.92
N THR A 196 -19.13 -6.23 -1.97
CA THR A 196 -18.07 -6.72 -2.85
C THR A 196 -17.79 -5.67 -3.91
N MET A 197 -16.54 -5.19 -3.96
CA MET A 197 -16.11 -4.15 -4.88
C MET A 197 -14.93 -4.63 -5.72
N GLU A 198 -14.93 -4.28 -6.99
CA GLU A 198 -13.80 -4.54 -7.87
C GLU A 198 -12.98 -3.27 -8.09
N VAL A 199 -11.66 -3.42 -8.07
CA VAL A 199 -10.72 -2.35 -8.42
C VAL A 199 -9.81 -2.79 -9.54
N ILE A 200 -9.73 -1.96 -10.58
CA ILE A 200 -9.01 -2.23 -11.81
C ILE A 200 -7.85 -1.26 -11.99
N LYS A 201 -6.78 -1.74 -12.63
CA LYS A 201 -5.57 -0.95 -12.89
C LYS A 201 -5.40 -0.66 -14.37
N VAL A 202 -5.67 0.59 -14.74
CA VAL A 202 -5.60 1.09 -16.11
C VAL A 202 -4.54 2.21 -16.18
N ASP A 203 -3.66 2.16 -17.18
CA ASP A 203 -2.58 3.13 -17.37
C ASP A 203 -1.74 3.40 -16.09
N GLY A 204 -1.50 2.34 -15.31
CA GLY A 204 -0.71 2.41 -14.07
C GLY A 204 -1.45 2.95 -12.84
N LYS A 205 -2.71 3.38 -12.97
CA LYS A 205 -3.55 3.92 -11.88
C LYS A 205 -4.68 2.95 -11.52
N TRP A 206 -5.09 2.97 -10.26
CA TRP A 206 -6.18 2.14 -9.75
C TRP A 206 -7.49 2.92 -9.72
N TYR A 207 -8.57 2.27 -10.13
CA TYR A 207 -9.93 2.80 -10.21
C TYR A 207 -10.92 1.80 -9.61
N LEU A 208 -12.09 2.26 -9.15
CA LEU A 208 -13.24 1.38 -8.93
C LEU A 208 -13.76 0.91 -10.30
N ASN A 209 -14.12 -0.37 -10.42
CA ASN A 209 -14.87 -0.85 -11.57
C ASN A 209 -16.32 -0.37 -11.46
N TRP A 210 -16.95 0.01 -12.58
CA TRP A 210 -18.35 0.50 -12.59
C TRP A 210 -19.33 -0.50 -11.97
N GLY A 211 -19.16 -1.80 -12.25
CA GLY A 211 -20.04 -2.87 -11.76
C GLY A 211 -19.99 -3.13 -10.25
N SER A 212 -19.17 -2.41 -9.48
CA SER A 212 -18.96 -2.66 -8.04
C SER A 212 -20.17 -2.31 -7.13
N PHE A 213 -21.24 -1.73 -7.68
CA PHE A 213 -22.41 -1.28 -6.92
C PHE A 213 -23.74 -1.74 -7.54
N GLU A 214 -23.71 -2.59 -8.56
CA GLU A 214 -24.91 -3.13 -9.20
C GLU A 214 -25.19 -4.55 -8.69
N TYR A 215 -25.92 -4.68 -7.57
CA TYR A 215 -26.62 -5.90 -7.16
C TYR A 215 -27.97 -5.58 -6.52
#